data_AF-A0A093HJ19-F1
#
_entry.id   AF-A0A093HJ19-F1
#
_cell.length_a   1.000
_cell.length_b   1.000
_cell.length_c   1.000
_cell.angle_alpha   90.00
_cell.angle_beta   90.00
_cell.angle_gamma   90.00
#
_symmetry.space_group_name_H-M   'P 1'
#
loop_
_entity.id
_entity.type
_entity.pdbx_description
1 polymer ?
#
loop_
_entity_poly.entity_id
_entity_poly.type
_entity_poly.pdbx_seq_one_letter_code
_entity_poly.pdbx_strand_id
1 'polypeptide(L)'
;KVFESNEESGHLILTIVVSSHFFISQGRAVLEGFSLIDSRKWLKIVRRADCLLFGAESKNECRMFRIQFGGDSKEQMLEHCCNCVRKLAEYVPVQVTDEQSQKLYQSLSQLANGESQVKDSEQSASILHTPDEPPPYSCTSLGERRSVTQLAQSVLKSKFELPLVYQHSVWNAQELGPFIRLCLMDQNFPAFVEDVEKELKKLTEG
;
A
#
# COMPACT_ATOMS: atom_id res chain seq x y z
N LYS A 1 -5.60 6.80 -17.46
CA LYS A 1 -7.01 7.15 -17.14
C LYS A 1 -6.96 8.06 -15.91
N VAL A 2 -7.74 9.14 -15.88
CA VAL A 2 -7.79 10.10 -14.77
C VAL A 2 -9.15 9.98 -14.10
N PHE A 3 -9.16 10.05 -12.78
CA PHE A 3 -10.36 10.05 -11.95
C PHE A 3 -10.29 11.31 -11.08
N GLU A 4 -11.43 11.97 -10.91
CA GLU A 4 -11.55 13.20 -10.14
C GLU A 4 -12.69 13.05 -9.13
N SER A 5 -12.51 13.63 -7.94
CA SER A 5 -13.56 13.72 -6.93
C SER A 5 -14.58 14.78 -7.35
N ASN A 6 -15.85 14.40 -7.48
CA ASN A 6 -16.95 15.33 -7.70
C ASN A 6 -18.26 14.76 -7.15
N GLU A 7 -19.32 15.57 -7.13
CA GLU A 7 -20.62 15.19 -6.56
C GLU A 7 -21.29 14.03 -7.33
N GLU A 8 -21.04 13.90 -8.64
CA GLU A 8 -21.67 12.90 -9.50
C GLU A 8 -21.03 11.50 -9.37
N SER A 9 -19.70 11.44 -9.33
CA SER A 9 -18.91 10.20 -9.29
C SER A 9 -18.46 9.81 -7.89
N GLY A 10 -18.59 10.73 -6.92
CA GLY A 10 -18.18 10.55 -5.54
C GLY A 10 -16.72 10.92 -5.30
N HIS A 11 -16.35 10.99 -4.03
CA HIS A 11 -15.00 11.35 -3.60
C HIS A 11 -14.03 10.17 -3.72
N LEU A 12 -12.81 10.46 -4.17
CA LEU A 12 -11.68 9.53 -4.12
C LEU A 12 -11.14 9.46 -2.69
N ILE A 13 -11.07 8.24 -2.15
CA ILE A 13 -10.62 7.98 -0.78
C ILE A 13 -9.44 7.03 -0.83
N LEU A 14 -8.32 7.48 -0.27
CA LEU A 14 -7.15 6.65 0.03
C LEU A 14 -7.28 6.10 1.46
N THR A 15 -7.21 4.78 1.59
CA THR A 15 -7.29 4.10 2.89
C THR A 15 -6.09 3.22 3.12
N ILE A 16 -5.46 3.35 4.29
CA ILE A 16 -4.46 2.40 4.80
C ILE A 16 -5.06 1.77 6.06
N VAL A 17 -5.37 0.47 6.00
CA VAL A 17 -5.98 -0.25 7.13
C VAL A 17 -4.91 -0.83 8.05
N VAL A 18 -5.29 -1.18 9.29
CA VAL A 18 -4.38 -1.75 10.30
C VAL A 18 -3.72 -3.05 9.83
N SER A 19 -4.40 -3.85 9.00
CA SER A 19 -3.83 -5.03 8.34
C SER A 19 -2.82 -4.67 7.24
N SER A 20 -2.37 -3.41 7.16
CA SER A 20 -1.33 -2.92 6.26
C SER A 20 -1.69 -3.04 4.78
N HIS A 21 -2.98 -2.98 4.45
CA HIS A 21 -3.47 -2.92 3.08
C HIS A 21 -3.73 -1.47 2.68
N PHE A 22 -3.38 -1.17 1.44
CA PHE A 22 -3.58 0.12 0.78
C PHE A 22 -4.71 0.00 -0.24
N PHE A 23 -5.62 0.97 -0.23
CA PHE A 23 -6.71 1.07 -1.19
C PHE A 23 -6.89 2.49 -1.69
N ILE A 24 -7.26 2.61 -2.96
CA ILE A 24 -7.88 3.82 -3.52
C ILE A 24 -9.27 3.40 -4.01
N SER A 25 -10.30 4.10 -3.54
CA SER A 25 -11.68 3.82 -3.89
C SER A 25 -12.41 5.08 -4.29
N GLN A 26 -13.46 4.92 -5.11
CA GLN A 26 -14.41 5.96 -5.47
C GLN A 26 -15.82 5.39 -5.36
N GLY A 27 -16.60 5.89 -4.40
CA GLY A 27 -17.91 5.31 -4.08
C GLY A 27 -17.79 3.84 -3.69
N ARG A 28 -18.37 2.93 -4.49
CA ARG A 28 -18.30 1.47 -4.28
C ARG A 28 -17.21 0.77 -5.10
N ALA A 29 -16.48 1.51 -5.94
CA ALA A 29 -15.46 0.93 -6.82
C ALA A 29 -14.06 1.05 -6.19
N VAL A 30 -13.30 -0.04 -6.18
CA VAL A 30 -11.88 -0.05 -5.82
C VAL A 30 -11.05 0.16 -7.09
N LEU A 31 -10.26 1.22 -7.12
CA LEU A 31 -9.40 1.58 -8.25
C LEU A 31 -8.01 0.95 -8.13
N GLU A 32 -7.47 0.93 -6.91
CA GLU A 32 -6.20 0.30 -6.57
C GLU A 32 -6.34 -0.42 -5.22
N GLY A 33 -5.67 -1.56 -5.09
CA GLY A 33 -5.69 -2.37 -3.86
C GLY A 33 -4.50 -3.31 -3.80
N PHE A 34 -3.65 -3.18 -2.76
CA PHE A 34 -2.51 -4.07 -2.55
C PHE A 34 -2.03 -4.05 -1.09
N SER A 35 -1.28 -5.08 -0.70
CA SER A 35 -0.62 -5.14 0.60
C SER A 35 0.66 -4.30 0.60
N LEU A 36 0.91 -3.57 1.69
CA LEU A 36 2.17 -2.85 1.91
C LEU A 36 3.24 -3.76 2.55
N ILE A 37 2.87 -4.94 3.04
CA ILE A 37 3.79 -5.90 3.66
C ILE A 37 4.79 -6.39 2.61
N ASP A 38 6.08 -6.36 2.96
CA ASP A 38 7.21 -6.73 2.08
C ASP A 38 7.22 -6.02 0.71
N SER A 39 6.55 -4.87 0.61
CA SER A 39 6.38 -4.15 -0.65
C SER A 39 7.66 -3.49 -1.16
N ARG A 40 8.69 -3.33 -0.32
CA ARG A 40 9.97 -2.67 -0.66
C ARG A 40 10.67 -3.21 -1.90
N LYS A 41 10.45 -4.49 -2.23
CA LYS A 41 11.09 -5.16 -3.37
C LYS A 41 10.43 -4.83 -4.71
N TRP A 42 9.16 -4.43 -4.69
CA TRP A 42 8.34 -4.27 -5.88
C TRP A 42 7.61 -2.92 -5.94
N LEU A 43 7.53 -2.16 -4.86
CA LEU A 43 6.84 -0.88 -4.81
C LEU A 43 7.84 0.25 -4.55
N LYS A 44 7.86 1.22 -5.45
CA LYS A 44 8.59 2.47 -5.32
C LYS A 44 7.59 3.60 -5.20
N ILE A 45 7.76 4.46 -4.20
CA ILE A 45 6.89 5.62 -4.01
C ILE A 45 7.76 6.86 -4.05
N VAL A 46 7.37 7.82 -4.89
CA VAL A 46 8.03 9.11 -5.03
C VAL A 46 7.05 10.21 -4.70
N ARG A 47 7.44 11.11 -3.79
CA ARG A 47 6.69 12.31 -3.46
C ARG A 47 7.25 13.52 -4.21
N ARG A 48 6.33 14.31 -4.77
CA ARG A 48 6.60 15.66 -5.25
C ARG A 48 5.46 16.57 -4.81
N ALA A 49 5.76 17.56 -3.96
CA ALA A 49 4.78 18.47 -3.38
C ALA A 49 3.59 17.72 -2.70
N ASP A 50 2.37 17.98 -3.16
CA ASP A 50 1.07 17.40 -2.76
C ASP A 50 0.69 16.14 -3.56
N CYS A 51 1.64 15.55 -4.29
CA CYS A 51 1.43 14.37 -5.12
C CYS A 51 2.30 13.20 -4.68
N LEU A 52 1.76 11.99 -4.82
CA LEU A 52 2.50 10.73 -4.72
C LEU A 52 2.41 9.96 -6.03
N LEU A 53 3.56 9.52 -6.52
CA LEU A 53 3.70 8.63 -7.65
C LEU A 53 4.08 7.24 -7.13
N PHE A 54 3.27 6.26 -7.46
CA PHE A 54 3.48 4.86 -7.13
C PHE A 54 3.94 4.14 -8.38
N GLY A 55 5.06 3.43 -8.26
CA GLY A 55 5.55 2.50 -9.27
C GLY A 55 5.63 1.10 -8.69
N ALA A 56 4.69 0.26 -9.10
CA ALA A 56 4.68 -1.15 -8.77
C ALA A 56 5.35 -1.93 -9.89
N GLU A 57 6.52 -2.49 -9.60
CA GLU A 57 7.37 -3.29 -10.44
C GLU A 57 7.19 -4.78 -10.09
N SER A 58 6.50 -5.50 -10.94
CA SER A 58 6.49 -6.96 -10.96
C SER A 58 7.49 -7.45 -11.99
N LYS A 59 7.87 -8.74 -11.93
CA LYS A 59 8.85 -9.37 -12.83
C LYS A 59 8.63 -9.06 -14.32
N ASN A 60 7.38 -8.82 -14.70
CA ASN A 60 6.95 -8.65 -16.09
C ASN A 60 6.16 -7.34 -16.34
N GLU A 61 5.79 -6.58 -15.31
CA GLU A 61 4.91 -5.40 -15.49
C GLU A 61 5.30 -4.28 -14.54
N CYS A 62 5.32 -3.05 -15.06
CA CYS A 62 5.40 -1.85 -14.25
C CYS A 62 4.05 -1.12 -14.32
N ARG A 63 3.37 -1.00 -13.17
CA ARG A 63 2.17 -0.20 -13.03
C ARG A 63 2.53 1.10 -12.33
N MET A 64 2.37 2.20 -13.06
CA MET A 64 2.52 3.55 -12.52
C MET A 64 1.15 4.18 -12.33
N PHE A 65 0.92 4.76 -11.16
CA PHE A 65 -0.22 5.64 -10.93
C PHE A 65 0.16 6.79 -10.02
N ARG A 66 -0.52 7.93 -10.20
CA ARG A 66 -0.28 9.14 -9.43
C ARG A 66 -1.56 9.52 -8.71
N ILE A 67 -1.40 9.95 -7.46
CA ILE A 67 -2.46 10.61 -6.70
C ILE A 67 -2.04 12.04 -6.38
N GLN A 68 -3.05 12.90 -6.29
CA GLN A 68 -2.91 14.27 -5.82
C GLN A 68 -3.89 14.46 -4.67
N PHE A 69 -3.41 15.00 -3.55
CA PHE A 69 -4.25 15.21 -2.37
C PHE A 69 -5.10 16.46 -2.54
N GLY A 70 -6.39 16.36 -2.25
CA GLY A 70 -7.30 17.51 -2.19
C GLY A 70 -7.21 18.26 -0.86
N GLY A 71 -7.69 19.50 -0.86
CA GLY A 71 -7.78 20.37 0.32
C GLY A 71 -8.22 21.79 -0.07
N ASP A 72 -8.66 22.55 0.91
CA ASP A 72 -9.15 23.93 0.76
C ASP A 72 -8.01 24.93 0.50
N SER A 73 -6.77 24.55 0.82
CA SER A 73 -5.56 25.33 0.56
C SER A 73 -4.37 24.44 0.19
N LYS A 74 -3.33 25.04 -0.41
CA LYS A 74 -2.10 24.32 -0.75
C LYS A 74 -1.41 23.72 0.48
N GLU A 75 -1.46 24.42 1.59
CA GLU A 75 -0.89 23.99 2.87
C GLU A 75 -1.61 22.74 3.38
N GLN A 76 -2.95 22.72 3.30
CA GLN A 76 -3.75 21.57 3.72
C GLN A 76 -3.52 20.37 2.79
N MET A 77 -3.46 20.57 1.48
CA MET A 77 -3.13 19.51 0.51
C MET A 77 -1.74 18.90 0.80
N LEU A 78 -0.76 19.76 1.11
CA LEU A 78 0.59 19.33 1.47
C LEU A 78 0.60 18.57 2.79
N GLU A 79 -0.17 19.02 3.79
CA GLU A 79 -0.32 18.35 5.08
C GLU A 79 -0.94 16.96 4.94
N HIS A 80 -2.04 16.83 4.19
CA HIS A 80 -2.64 15.53 3.87
C HIS A 80 -1.63 14.58 3.21
N CYS A 81 -0.87 15.08 2.24
CA CYS A 81 0.20 14.32 1.60
C CYS A 81 1.29 13.91 2.61
N CYS A 82 1.77 14.84 3.46
CA CYS A 82 2.77 14.58 4.49
C CYS A 82 2.31 13.48 5.45
N ASN A 83 1.07 13.56 5.91
CA ASN A 83 0.48 12.60 6.85
C ASN A 83 0.40 11.20 6.23
N CYS A 84 -0.02 11.11 4.96
CA CYS A 84 -0.03 9.85 4.23
C CYS A 84 1.39 9.27 4.05
N VAL A 85 2.38 10.11 3.68
CA VAL A 85 3.77 9.66 3.57
C VAL A 85 4.31 9.14 4.88
N ARG A 86 4.02 9.80 6.01
CA ARG A 86 4.43 9.30 7.34
C ARG A 86 3.91 7.89 7.59
N LYS A 87 2.66 7.61 7.20
CA LYS A 87 2.06 6.28 7.31
C LYS A 87 2.64 5.25 6.34
N LEU A 88 2.90 5.63 5.10
CA LEU A 88 3.51 4.73 4.11
C LEU A 88 4.97 4.39 4.46
N ALA A 89 5.70 5.33 5.06
CA ALA A 89 7.10 5.16 5.47
C ALA A 89 7.30 4.05 6.52
N GLU A 90 6.26 3.67 7.26
CA GLU A 90 6.27 2.52 8.18
C GLU A 90 6.51 1.20 7.41
N TYR A 91 6.16 1.15 6.12
CA TYR A 91 6.20 -0.06 5.29
C TYR A 91 7.25 0.01 4.18
N VAL A 92 7.26 1.11 3.43
CA VAL A 92 8.07 1.30 2.21
C VAL A 92 8.71 2.68 2.20
N PRO A 93 10.00 2.80 1.86
CA PRO A 93 10.65 4.11 1.80
C PRO A 93 10.02 4.96 0.70
N VAL A 94 9.61 6.19 1.07
CA VAL A 94 9.08 7.18 0.14
C VAL A 94 10.21 8.14 -0.23
N GLN A 95 10.57 8.19 -1.52
CA GLN A 95 11.60 9.09 -2.02
C GLN A 95 11.04 10.51 -2.15
N VAL A 96 11.73 11.50 -1.62
CA VAL A 96 11.30 12.91 -1.66
C VAL A 96 12.22 13.69 -2.58
N THR A 97 11.70 14.15 -3.72
CA THR A 97 12.49 14.79 -4.79
C THR A 97 12.55 16.31 -4.69
N ASP A 98 11.96 16.90 -3.64
CA ASP A 98 11.80 18.35 -3.54
C ASP A 98 12.57 18.90 -2.33
N GLU A 99 13.48 19.85 -2.57
CA GLU A 99 14.40 20.42 -1.57
C GLU A 99 13.64 21.10 -0.41
N GLN A 100 12.44 21.61 -0.69
CA GLN A 100 11.55 22.21 0.32
C GLN A 100 10.80 21.15 1.13
N SER A 101 10.39 20.06 0.49
CA SER A 101 9.74 18.92 1.16
C SER A 101 10.70 18.16 2.09
N GLN A 102 12.00 18.11 1.76
CA GLN A 102 13.04 17.55 2.64
C GLN A 102 13.21 18.37 3.94
N LYS A 103 13.16 19.70 3.87
CA LYS A 103 13.21 20.57 5.06
C LYS A 103 12.02 20.37 5.99
N LEU A 104 10.82 20.18 5.44
CA LEU A 104 9.61 19.91 6.24
C LEU A 104 9.63 18.52 6.88
N TYR A 105 10.08 17.49 6.16
CA TYR A 105 10.25 16.15 6.73
C TYR A 105 11.30 16.16 7.87
N GLN A 106 12.43 16.84 7.67
CA GLN A 106 13.45 17.03 8.70
C GLN A 106 12.89 17.80 9.91
N SER A 107 12.16 18.90 9.69
CA SER A 107 11.56 19.69 10.78
C SER A 107 10.51 18.91 11.59
N LEU A 108 9.68 18.11 10.92
CA LEU A 108 8.68 17.25 11.58
C LEU A 108 9.31 16.05 12.30
N SER A 109 10.42 15.52 11.79
CA SER A 109 11.17 14.44 12.45
C SER A 109 11.96 14.92 13.67
N GLN A 110 12.47 16.16 13.64
CA GLN A 110 13.18 16.78 14.78
C GLN A 110 12.23 17.10 15.95
N LEU A 111 10.95 17.37 15.67
CA LEU A 111 9.92 17.58 16.69
C LEU A 111 9.54 16.29 17.46
N ALA A 112 9.84 15.11 16.90
CA ALA A 112 9.55 13.81 17.52
C ALA A 112 10.71 13.26 18.36
N ASN A 113 11.91 13.85 18.27
CA ASN A 113 13.11 13.35 18.93
C ASN A 113 13.85 14.50 19.64
N GLY A 114 13.15 15.16 20.55
CA GLY A 114 13.74 16.16 21.42
C GLY A 114 14.37 15.49 22.64
N GLU A 115 15.67 15.18 22.59
CA GLU A 115 16.59 15.36 23.71
C GLU A 115 18.06 15.13 23.28
N SER A 116 18.90 16.12 23.64
CA SER A 116 20.37 16.07 23.78
C SER A 116 21.29 16.53 22.62
N GLN A 117 21.56 17.84 22.64
CA GLN A 117 22.87 18.53 22.55
C GLN A 117 23.97 18.16 21.52
N VAL A 118 24.18 19.10 20.58
CA VAL A 118 25.35 20.01 20.41
C VAL A 118 26.74 19.47 19.97
N LYS A 119 27.30 20.19 18.96
CA LYS A 119 28.68 20.32 18.41
C LYS A 119 29.11 19.30 17.35
N ASP A 120 29.93 19.61 16.34
CA ASP A 120 30.34 20.81 15.57
C ASP A 120 31.26 20.29 14.44
N SER A 121 31.47 21.10 13.40
CA SER A 121 32.56 21.03 12.39
C SER A 121 32.61 19.94 11.29
N GLU A 122 32.31 20.40 10.07
CA GLU A 122 33.24 20.59 8.94
C GLU A 122 33.81 19.42 8.07
N GLN A 123 33.70 19.67 6.75
CA GLN A 123 34.66 19.42 5.66
C GLN A 123 34.58 18.15 4.77
N SER A 124 34.13 18.41 3.53
CA SER A 124 34.92 18.26 2.28
C SER A 124 34.94 16.95 1.46
N ALA A 125 34.49 17.11 0.21
CA ALA A 125 35.13 16.73 -1.07
C ALA A 125 35.01 15.29 -1.68
N SER A 126 34.27 15.26 -2.80
CA SER A 126 34.64 14.78 -4.16
C SER A 126 35.00 13.30 -4.42
N ILE A 127 34.37 12.68 -5.43
CA ILE A 127 34.93 12.35 -6.77
C ILE A 127 33.95 11.48 -7.61
N LEU A 128 33.89 11.78 -8.91
CA LEU A 128 33.08 11.20 -9.99
C LEU A 128 33.70 9.92 -10.64
N HIS A 129 32.87 8.98 -11.14
CA HIS A 129 32.72 8.53 -12.56
C HIS A 129 32.13 7.10 -12.75
N THR A 130 31.23 7.02 -13.74
CA THR A 130 30.43 5.95 -14.42
C THR A 130 31.28 4.93 -15.24
N PRO A 131 30.79 3.89 -16.00
CA PRO A 131 29.45 3.70 -16.63
C PRO A 131 28.84 2.27 -16.85
N ASP A 132 27.50 2.25 -16.97
CA ASP A 132 26.60 1.56 -17.93
C ASP A 132 26.85 0.10 -18.41
N GLU A 133 25.96 -0.82 -18.02
CA GLU A 133 25.59 -2.02 -18.81
C GLU A 133 24.11 -2.40 -18.52
N PRO A 134 23.26 -2.65 -19.53
CA PRO A 134 21.82 -2.91 -19.34
C PRO A 134 21.52 -4.41 -19.25
N PRO A 135 20.65 -4.90 -18.32
CA PRO A 135 20.19 -6.27 -18.40
C PRO A 135 18.90 -6.41 -19.21
N PRO A 136 18.74 -7.55 -19.91
CA PRO A 136 17.64 -7.82 -20.82
C PRO A 136 16.45 -8.39 -20.04
N TYR A 137 15.30 -8.50 -20.69
CA TYR A 137 14.50 -9.73 -20.83
C TYR A 137 13.03 -9.35 -21.07
N SER A 138 12.60 -9.67 -22.30
CA SER A 138 11.27 -9.51 -22.84
C SER A 138 10.21 -10.13 -21.94
N CYS A 139 9.24 -9.32 -21.54
CA CYS A 139 8.01 -9.74 -20.87
C CYS A 139 7.05 -10.40 -21.89
N THR A 140 6.78 -11.68 -21.70
CA THR A 140 5.56 -12.33 -22.20
C THR A 140 5.00 -13.20 -21.07
N SER A 141 3.66 -13.21 -20.93
CA SER A 141 2.84 -13.93 -19.94
C SER A 141 2.49 -13.17 -18.65
N LEU A 142 1.49 -12.29 -18.81
CA LEU A 142 0.53 -11.75 -17.86
C LEU A 142 0.24 -12.67 -16.64
N GLY A 143 0.48 -12.16 -15.43
CA GLY A 143 -0.06 -12.73 -14.19
C GLY A 143 -1.58 -12.65 -14.24
N GLU A 144 -2.24 -13.79 -14.24
CA GLU A 144 -3.67 -13.94 -14.44
C GLU A 144 -4.46 -13.06 -13.45
N ARG A 145 -4.96 -11.89 -13.89
CA ARG A 145 -5.84 -11.04 -13.09
C ARG A 145 -7.10 -11.84 -12.77
N ARG A 146 -7.32 -12.16 -11.50
CA ARG A 146 -8.53 -12.87 -11.04
C ARG A 146 -9.57 -11.90 -10.54
N SER A 147 -10.79 -12.06 -11.03
CA SER A 147 -11.97 -11.35 -10.53
C SER A 147 -12.28 -11.76 -9.09
N VAL A 148 -13.05 -10.93 -8.38
CA VAL A 148 -13.55 -11.23 -7.03
C VAL A 148 -14.31 -12.56 -7.01
N THR A 149 -15.09 -12.83 -8.06
CA THR A 149 -15.79 -14.11 -8.29
C THR A 149 -14.83 -15.29 -8.34
N GLN A 150 -13.71 -15.19 -9.07
CA GLN A 150 -12.69 -16.25 -9.16
C GLN A 150 -11.94 -16.48 -7.85
N LEU A 151 -11.74 -15.44 -7.04
CA LEU A 151 -11.14 -15.56 -5.71
C LEU A 151 -12.11 -16.25 -4.73
N ALA A 152 -13.38 -15.84 -4.71
CA ALA A 152 -14.42 -16.47 -3.90
C ALA A 152 -14.58 -17.97 -4.24
N GLN A 153 -14.59 -18.31 -5.53
CA GLN A 153 -14.61 -19.71 -5.99
C GLN A 153 -13.41 -20.52 -5.51
N SER A 154 -12.24 -19.89 -5.39
CA SER A 154 -11.01 -20.55 -4.95
C SER A 154 -11.02 -20.82 -3.43
N VAL A 155 -11.58 -19.92 -2.63
CA VAL A 155 -11.73 -20.08 -1.17
C VAL A 155 -12.76 -21.17 -0.84
N LEU A 156 -13.84 -21.28 -1.62
CA LEU A 156 -14.87 -22.29 -1.43
C LEU A 156 -14.46 -23.70 -1.91
N LYS A 157 -13.46 -23.81 -2.78
CA LYS A 157 -12.95 -25.11 -3.27
C LYS A 157 -11.94 -25.68 -2.28
N SER A 158 -12.16 -26.93 -1.85
CA SER A 158 -11.28 -27.68 -0.94
C SER A 158 -9.83 -27.84 -1.44
N LYS A 159 -9.57 -27.71 -2.74
CA LYS A 159 -8.22 -27.70 -3.31
C LYS A 159 -7.84 -26.27 -3.71
N PHE A 160 -6.97 -25.68 -2.91
CA PHE A 160 -6.44 -24.32 -3.10
C PHE A 160 -5.46 -24.28 -4.28
N GLU A 161 -5.92 -23.86 -5.46
CA GLU A 161 -5.09 -23.57 -6.64
C GLU A 161 -4.85 -22.06 -6.81
N LEU A 162 -4.47 -21.40 -5.72
CA LEU A 162 -4.07 -20.00 -5.75
C LEU A 162 -2.54 -19.89 -5.95
N PRO A 163 -2.06 -18.85 -6.67
CA PRO A 163 -0.64 -18.55 -6.79
C PRO A 163 0.04 -18.50 -5.42
N LEU A 164 1.32 -18.86 -5.37
CA LEU A 164 2.14 -18.92 -4.15
C LEU A 164 1.98 -17.71 -3.20
N VAL A 165 1.69 -16.51 -3.74
CA VAL A 165 1.46 -15.30 -2.94
C VAL A 165 0.32 -15.46 -1.91
N TYR A 166 -0.72 -16.24 -2.22
CA TYR A 166 -1.86 -16.50 -1.31
C TYR A 166 -1.58 -17.65 -0.31
N GLN A 167 -0.47 -18.36 -0.44
CA GLN A 167 -0.11 -19.48 0.44
C GLN A 167 0.72 -19.04 1.66
N HIS A 168 1.08 -17.77 1.75
CA HIS A 168 1.85 -17.22 2.86
C HIS A 168 0.89 -16.70 3.94
N SER A 169 0.81 -17.42 5.07
CA SER A 169 0.18 -16.89 6.27
C SER A 169 1.06 -15.78 6.83
N VAL A 170 0.50 -14.58 6.99
CA VAL A 170 1.15 -13.45 7.68
C VAL A 170 1.29 -13.75 9.18
N TRP A 171 0.42 -14.61 9.71
CA TRP A 171 0.41 -14.99 11.11
C TRP A 171 1.35 -16.17 11.31
N ASN A 172 2.28 -16.04 12.26
CA ASN A 172 3.04 -17.20 12.69
C ASN A 172 2.12 -18.16 13.46
N ALA A 173 2.43 -19.46 13.45
CA ALA A 173 1.56 -20.47 14.07
C ALA A 173 1.31 -20.24 15.58
N GLN A 174 2.16 -19.47 16.25
CA GLN A 174 2.04 -19.15 17.68
C GLN A 174 1.01 -18.04 17.95
N GLU A 175 0.83 -17.11 17.02
CA GLU A 175 -0.15 -16.01 17.10
C GLU A 175 -1.57 -16.45 16.75
N LEU A 176 -1.72 -17.54 15.99
CA LEU A 176 -3.03 -18.04 15.60
C LEU A 176 -3.82 -18.62 16.79
N GLY A 177 -3.13 -19.25 17.75
CA GLY A 177 -3.75 -19.91 18.90
C GLY A 177 -4.64 -18.99 19.74
N PRO A 178 -4.13 -17.84 20.23
CA PRO A 178 -4.93 -16.86 20.98
C PRO A 178 -6.15 -16.35 20.22
N PHE A 179 -6.04 -16.16 18.91
CA PHE A 179 -7.15 -15.68 18.06
C PHE A 179 -8.23 -16.75 17.87
N ILE A 180 -7.84 -18.00 17.59
CA ILE A 180 -8.80 -19.11 17.52
C ILE A 180 -9.53 -19.28 18.85
N ARG A 181 -8.82 -19.16 19.99
CA ARG A 181 -9.46 -19.22 21.31
C ARG A 181 -10.48 -18.11 21.50
N LEU A 182 -10.18 -16.88 21.07
CA LEU A 182 -11.12 -15.76 21.12
C LEU A 182 -12.38 -16.06 20.28
N CYS A 183 -12.20 -16.54 19.05
CA CYS A 183 -13.32 -16.92 18.19
C CYS A 183 -14.19 -18.02 18.81
N LEU A 184 -13.58 -19.05 19.40
CA LEU A 184 -14.31 -20.15 20.05
C LEU A 184 -15.00 -19.75 21.36
N MET A 185 -14.57 -18.66 22.01
CA MET A 185 -15.21 -18.11 23.21
C MET A 185 -16.41 -17.22 22.87
N ASP A 186 -16.54 -16.77 21.62
CA ASP A 186 -17.71 -16.03 21.16
C ASP A 186 -18.79 -17.02 20.68
N GLN A 187 -19.91 -17.04 21.40
CA GLN A 187 -21.06 -17.88 21.07
C GLN A 187 -21.69 -17.57 19.71
N ASN A 188 -21.46 -16.37 19.16
CA ASN A 188 -21.99 -15.97 17.87
C ASN A 188 -21.06 -16.30 16.70
N PHE A 189 -19.81 -16.69 16.98
CA PHE A 189 -18.82 -16.96 15.94
C PHE A 189 -19.27 -18.01 14.92
N PRO A 190 -19.91 -19.14 15.30
CA PRO A 190 -20.42 -20.09 14.32
C PRO A 190 -21.42 -19.48 13.33
N ALA A 191 -22.36 -18.67 13.82
CA ALA A 191 -23.34 -17.98 12.97
C ALA A 191 -22.66 -16.95 12.04
N PHE A 192 -21.66 -16.22 12.55
CA PHE A 192 -20.86 -15.31 11.73
C PHE A 192 -20.13 -16.05 10.60
N VAL A 193 -19.53 -17.22 10.88
CA VAL A 193 -18.86 -18.03 9.85
C VAL A 193 -19.86 -18.48 8.79
N GLU A 194 -21.05 -18.93 9.17
CA GLU A 194 -22.12 -19.29 8.24
C GLU A 194 -22.54 -18.10 7.34
N ASP A 195 -22.69 -16.90 7.92
CA ASP A 195 -23.01 -15.69 7.17
C ASP A 195 -21.90 -15.32 6.17
N VAL A 196 -20.63 -15.43 6.58
CA VAL A 196 -19.47 -15.19 5.70
C VAL A 196 -19.47 -16.20 4.53
N GLU A 197 -19.70 -17.48 4.80
CA GLU A 197 -19.80 -18.50 3.75
C GLU A 197 -20.94 -18.22 2.78
N LYS A 198 -22.09 -17.73 3.29
CA LYS A 198 -23.24 -17.37 2.46
C LYS A 198 -22.95 -16.18 1.56
N GLU A 199 -22.32 -15.13 2.07
CA GLU A 199 -21.90 -13.99 1.25
C GLU A 199 -20.85 -14.38 0.20
N LEU A 200 -19.89 -15.25 0.56
CA LEU A 200 -18.90 -15.77 -0.39
C LEU A 200 -19.57 -16.55 -1.54
N LYS A 201 -20.60 -17.36 -1.25
CA LYS A 201 -21.36 -18.09 -2.28
C LYS A 201 -22.07 -17.14 -3.24
N LYS A 202 -22.70 -16.07 -2.75
CA LYS A 202 -23.36 -15.06 -3.60
C LYS A 202 -22.39 -14.43 -4.62
N LEU A 203 -21.15 -14.19 -4.21
CA LEU A 203 -20.11 -13.65 -5.11
C LEU A 203 -19.75 -14.62 -6.25
N THR A 204 -20.04 -15.91 -6.11
CA THR A 204 -19.78 -16.94 -7.13
C THR A 204 -20.95 -17.24 -8.06
N GLU A 205 -22.16 -16.80 -7.70
CA GLU A 205 -23.42 -17.02 -8.43
C GLU A 205 -23.82 -15.83 -9.33
N GLY A 206 -22.99 -14.76 -9.36
CA GLY A 206 -23.20 -13.53 -10.14
C GLY A 206 -22.57 -13.52 -11.52
#